data_AF-A0A7X9BT97-F1
#
_entry.id   AF-A0A7X9BT97-F1
#
_cell.length_a   1.000
_cell.length_b   1.000
_cell.length_c   1.000
_cell.angle_alpha   90.00
_cell.angle_beta   90.00
_cell.angle_gamma   90.00
#
_symmetry.space_group_name_H-M   'P 1'
#
loop_
_entity.id
_entity.type
_entity.pdbx_description
1 polymer ?
#
loop_
_entity_poly.entity_id
_entity_poly.type
_entity_poly.pdbx_seq_one_letter_code
_entity_poly.pdbx_strand_id
1 'polypeptide(L)' 'MKRLVMKFRDLIATFALATTAMNVNQTCMCWIHQPKLPRGAEKLCKL' A
#
# COMPACT_ATOMS: atom_id res chain seq x y z
N MET A 1 15.54 -29.22 7.95
CA MET A 1 14.81 -29.01 6.68
C MET A 1 13.39 -28.45 6.91
N LYS A 2 12.42 -29.23 7.40
CA LYS A 2 11.00 -28.81 7.54
C LYS A 2 10.77 -27.49 8.32
N ARG A 3 11.51 -27.27 9.41
CA ARG A 3 11.40 -26.04 10.24
C ARG A 3 11.89 -24.78 9.53
N LEU A 4 12.89 -24.93 8.65
CA LEU A 4 13.42 -23.82 7.84
C LEU A 4 12.38 -23.45 6.77
N VAL A 5 11.84 -24.45 6.08
CA VAL A 5 10.79 -24.27 5.06
C VAL A 5 9.56 -23.56 5.64
N MET A 6 9.10 -23.95 6.82
CA MET A 6 7.97 -23.29 7.49
C MET A 6 8.26 -21.81 7.81
N LYS A 7 9.47 -21.48 8.30
CA LYS A 7 9.86 -20.09 8.58
C LYS A 7 9.90 -19.23 7.31
N PHE A 8 10.46 -19.76 6.22
CA PHE A 8 10.52 -19.03 4.94
C PHE A 8 9.13 -18.87 4.32
N ARG A 9 8.23 -19.85 4.47
CA ARG A 9 6.85 -19.75 4.02
C ARG A 9 6.13 -18.57 4.65
N ASP A 10 6.22 -18.45 5.98
CA ASP A 10 5.52 -17.39 6.71
C ASP A 10 6.14 -16.02 6.41
N LEU A 11 7.47 -15.95 6.23
CA LEU A 11 8.16 -14.73 5.79
C LEU A 11 7.67 -14.26 4.40
N ILE A 12 7.62 -15.19 3.44
CA ILE A 12 7.19 -14.89 2.06
C ILE A 12 5.71 -14.48 2.05
N ALA A 13 4.85 -15.18 2.81
CA ALA A 13 3.44 -14.85 2.91
C ALA A 13 3.21 -13.46 3.50
N THR A 14 3.92 -13.12 4.58
CA THR A 14 3.85 -11.80 5.21
C THR A 14 4.36 -10.70 4.27
N PHE A 15 5.44 -10.96 3.53
CA PHE A 15 5.98 -10.02 2.55
C PHE A 15 5.04 -9.78 1.36
N ALA A 16 4.41 -10.85 0.84
CA ALA A 16 3.41 -10.75 -0.21
C ALA A 16 2.17 -9.93 0.25
N LEU A 17 1.73 -10.14 1.49
CA LEU A 17 0.64 -9.36 2.08
C LEU A 17 1.03 -7.88 2.24
N ALA A 18 2.23 -7.60 2.74
CA ALA A 18 2.73 -6.24 2.93
C ALA A 18 2.87 -5.49 1.60
N THR A 19 3.46 -6.11 0.58
CA THR A 19 3.61 -5.52 -0.76
C THR A 19 2.26 -5.27 -1.43
N THR A 20 1.31 -6.19 -1.29
CA THR A 20 -0.05 -6.03 -1.82
C THR A 20 -0.78 -4.86 -1.13
N ALA A 21 -0.69 -4.77 0.20
CA ALA A 21 -1.28 -3.68 0.98
C ALA A 21 -0.61 -2.32 0.68
N MET A 22 0.70 -2.32 0.45
CA MET A 22 1.44 -1.10 0.08
C MET A 22 1.03 -0.60 -1.32
N ASN A 23 0.85 -1.47 -2.31
CA ASN A 23 0.53 -1.05 -3.68
C ASN A 23 -0.79 -0.25 -3.75
N VAL A 24 -1.87 -0.77 -3.16
CA VAL A 24 -3.18 -0.09 -3.18
C VAL A 24 -3.19 1.23 -2.40
N ASN A 25 -2.39 1.35 -1.34
CA ASN A 25 -2.31 2.58 -0.55
C ASN A 25 -1.29 3.58 -1.08
N GLN A 26 -0.24 3.15 -1.77
CA GLN A 26 0.79 4.04 -2.31
C GLN A 26 0.28 4.85 -3.50
N THR A 27 -0.63 4.30 -4.32
CA THR A 27 -1.26 5.07 -5.41
C THR A 27 -1.97 6.32 -4.86
N CYS A 28 -2.63 6.18 -3.70
CA CYS A 28 -3.27 7.30 -2.99
C CYS A 28 -2.25 8.25 -2.34
N MET A 29 -1.15 7.72 -1.77
CA MET A 29 -0.08 8.54 -1.19
C MET A 29 0.65 9.40 -2.22
N CYS A 30 0.89 8.89 -3.44
CA CYS A 30 1.44 9.69 -4.54
C CYS A 30 0.54 10.88 -4.92
N TRP A 31 -0.76 10.80 -4.61
CA TRP A 31 -1.74 11.86 -4.87
C TRP A 31 -2.11 12.67 -3.62
N ILE A 32 -1.61 12.31 -2.44
CA ILE A 32 -1.92 13.02 -1.19
C ILE A 32 -1.27 14.41 -1.17
N HIS A 33 -0.12 14.55 -1.84
CA HIS A 33 0.57 15.82 -2.02
C HIS A 33 0.32 16.35 -3.44
N GLN A 34 -0.95 16.52 -3.81
CA GLN A 34 -1.29 17.31 -5.00
C GLN A 34 -1.19 18.80 -4.63
N PRO A 35 -0.22 19.56 -5.17
CA PRO A 35 -0.09 20.98 -4.85
C PRO A 35 -1.29 21.81 -5.31
N LYS A 36 -2.09 21.29 -6.26
CA LYS A 36 -3.35 21.88 -6.73
C LYS A 36 -4.33 20.77 -7.07
N LEU A 37 -5.46 20.73 -6.37
CA LEU A 37 -6.57 19.82 -6.71
C LEU A 37 -7.17 20.22 -8.07
N PRO A 38 -7.57 19.25 -8.92
CA PRO A 38 -8.28 19.55 -10.15
C PRO A 38 -9.62 20.26 -9.84
N ARG A 39 -9.97 21.26 -10.67
CA ARG A 39 -11.21 22.03 -10.53
C ARG A 39 -12.42 21.10 -10.44
N GLY A 40 -13.18 21.20 -9.35
CA GLY A 40 -14.36 20.36 -9.08
C GLY A 40 -14.12 19.17 -8.14
N ALA A 41 -12.87 18.78 -7.87
CA ALA A 41 -12.55 17.71 -6.91
C ALA A 41 -12.35 18.22 -5.46
N GLU A 42 -12.44 19.53 -5.24
CA GLU A 42 -12.23 20.20 -3.94
C GLU A 42 -13.11 19.60 -2.82
N LYS A 43 -14.32 19.15 -3.17
CA LYS A 43 -15.29 18.55 -2.23
C LYS A 43 -14.94 17.13 -1.79
N LEU A 44 -13.99 16.48 -2.46
CA LEU A 44 -13.53 15.12 -2.14
C LEU A 44 -12.38 15.13 -1.14
N CYS A 45 -11.71 16.28 -0.95
CA CYS A 45 -10.73 16.46 0.10
C CYS A 45 -11.47 16.72 1.43
N LYS A 46 -11.61 15.68 2.24
CA LYS A 46 -11.95 15.84 3.65
C LYS A 46 -10.64 16.14 4.39
N LEU A 47 -10.35 17.43 4.55
CA LEU A 47 -9.39 17.88 5.55
C LEU A 47 -10.03 17.77 6.94
#